data_AF-A0A7S2HKL4-F1
#
_entry.id   AF-A0A7S2HKL4-F1
#
_cell.length_a   1.000
_cell.length_b   1.000
_cell.length_c   1.000
_cell.angle_alpha   90.00
_cell.angle_beta   90.00
_cell.angle_gamma   90.00
#
_symmetry.space_group_name_H-M   'P 1'
#
loop_
_entity.id
_entity.type
_entity.pdbx_description
1 polymer ?
#
loop_
_entity_poly.entity_id
_entity_poly.type
_entity_poly.pdbx_seq_one_letter_code
_entity_poly.pdbx_strand_id
1 'polypeptide(L)'
;GERGVGVPEKESGGGQSVGGNNEGAEETSVSLLARCAELLDACPISDAQRLRFEEATSIPPGLPEKGKPSAEQVAKLKELSAMRQQLLQEAAEGDDAGPVGRLMLEEVIKLKKKAIKLQQKEQKEQFKQAKQAKQAAVATAKSSKASDN
;
A
#
# COMPACT_ATOMS: atom_id res chain seq x y z
N GLY A 1 -12.24 40.50 47.96
CA GLY A 1 -11.94 41.27 46.75
C GLY A 1 -10.57 40.87 46.25
N GLU A 2 -10.44 40.73 44.92
CA GLU A 2 -9.19 40.66 44.13
C GLU A 2 -8.25 39.46 44.37
N ARG A 3 -7.50 38.91 43.41
CA ARG A 3 -7.51 38.71 41.94
C ARG A 3 -6.29 37.78 41.72
N GLY A 4 -6.36 36.79 40.84
CA GLY A 4 -5.17 35.99 40.51
C GLY A 4 -5.46 34.83 39.56
N VAL A 5 -5.36 35.10 38.26
CA VAL A 5 -5.49 34.14 37.17
C VAL A 5 -4.15 33.40 37.05
N GLY A 6 -4.14 32.09 37.33
CA GLY A 6 -3.00 31.20 37.06
C GLY A 6 -3.31 30.34 35.84
N VAL A 7 -2.64 30.64 34.73
CA VAL A 7 -2.71 29.91 33.46
C VAL A 7 -2.04 28.53 33.62
N PRO A 8 -2.60 27.43 33.09
CA PRO A 8 -1.88 26.17 33.05
C PRO A 8 -0.74 26.22 32.03
N GLU A 9 0.49 25.94 32.47
CA GLU A 9 1.64 25.67 31.61
C GLU A 9 1.31 24.51 30.66
N LYS A 10 1.18 24.81 29.37
CA LYS A 10 1.47 23.85 28.31
C LYS A 10 2.97 23.93 28.06
N GLU A 11 3.72 23.05 28.71
CA GLU A 11 5.11 22.84 28.32
C GLU A 11 5.14 22.09 26.98
N SER A 12 5.66 22.83 26.00
CA SER A 12 6.07 22.39 24.69
C SER A 12 7.38 21.62 24.83
N GLY A 13 7.43 20.37 24.38
CA GLY A 13 8.65 19.57 24.52
C GLY A 13 8.68 18.34 23.64
N GLY A 14 9.19 18.51 22.42
CA GLY A 14 10.09 17.53 21.79
C GLY A 14 9.53 16.15 21.47
N GLY A 15 8.69 16.05 20.44
CA GLY A 15 8.48 14.83 19.66
C GLY A 15 8.85 15.08 18.21
N GLN A 16 10.15 15.23 17.94
CA GLN A 16 10.69 15.46 16.61
C GLN A 16 10.20 14.33 15.68
N SER A 17 9.40 14.71 14.69
CA SER A 17 8.87 13.81 13.67
C SER A 17 10.02 13.26 12.83
N VAL A 18 10.54 12.10 13.22
CA VAL A 18 11.34 11.23 12.37
C VAL A 18 10.40 10.53 11.39
N GLY A 19 10.47 10.89 10.11
CA GLY A 19 9.73 10.16 9.09
C GLY A 19 9.51 10.80 7.72
N GLY A 20 10.40 11.67 7.24
CA GLY A 20 10.59 11.93 5.79
C GLY A 20 9.34 12.25 4.97
N ASN A 21 8.88 13.50 5.04
CA ASN A 21 8.11 14.10 3.96
C ASN A 21 9.02 14.28 2.73
N ASN A 22 8.96 13.34 1.80
CA ASN A 22 9.24 13.66 0.39
C ASN A 22 7.97 14.29 -0.20
N GLU A 23 7.68 15.53 0.22
CA GLU A 23 6.72 16.39 -0.46
C GLU A 23 7.36 16.85 -1.78
N GLY A 24 6.97 16.23 -2.91
CA GLY A 24 7.29 16.78 -4.23
C GLY A 24 7.40 15.79 -5.38
N ALA A 25 7.62 14.50 -5.12
CA ALA A 25 7.53 13.48 -6.16
C ALA A 25 6.11 12.91 -6.20
N GLU A 26 5.49 12.84 -7.38
CA GLU A 26 4.29 12.02 -7.57
C GLU A 26 4.61 10.61 -7.08
N GLU A 27 4.03 10.24 -5.95
CA GLU A 27 4.27 8.95 -5.32
C GLU A 27 3.69 7.85 -6.23
N THR A 28 4.57 7.18 -6.98
CA THR A 28 4.19 6.11 -7.91
C THR A 28 4.10 4.76 -7.20
N SER A 29 3.36 3.82 -7.79
CA SER A 29 3.26 2.45 -7.29
C SER A 29 4.65 1.80 -7.18
N VAL A 30 5.56 2.12 -8.11
CA VAL A 30 6.96 1.66 -8.10
C VAL A 30 7.76 2.25 -6.93
N SER A 31 7.67 3.55 -6.68
CA SER A 31 8.38 4.20 -5.57
C SER A 31 7.93 3.66 -4.19
N LEU A 32 6.65 3.35 -4.04
CA LEU A 32 6.10 2.73 -2.83
C LEU A 32 6.61 1.30 -2.61
N LEU A 33 6.70 0.51 -3.69
CA LEU A 33 7.26 -0.85 -3.61
C LEU A 33 8.75 -0.84 -3.29
N ALA A 34 9.51 0.12 -3.84
CA ALA A 34 10.92 0.31 -3.47
C ALA A 34 11.07 0.62 -1.97
N ARG A 35 10.29 1.57 -1.45
CA ARG A 35 10.27 1.90 -0.02
C ARG A 35 9.85 0.73 0.86
N CYS A 36 8.96 -0.15 0.38
CA CYS A 36 8.63 -1.40 1.07
C CYS A 36 9.82 -2.35 1.17
N ALA A 37 10.61 -2.46 0.09
CA ALA A 37 11.79 -3.31 0.07
C ALA A 37 12.87 -2.80 1.04
N GLU A 38 13.11 -1.48 1.06
CA GLU A 38 14.04 -0.86 2.01
C GLU A 38 13.61 -1.06 3.47
N LEU A 39 12.31 -0.87 3.76
CA LEU A 39 11.77 -1.11 5.10
C LEU A 39 11.86 -2.58 5.52
N LEU A 40 11.64 -3.52 4.60
CA LEU A 40 11.79 -4.95 4.89
C LEU A 40 13.26 -5.33 5.14
N ASP A 41 14.19 -4.72 4.41
CA ASP A 41 15.62 -4.99 4.55
C ASP A 41 16.17 -4.45 5.88
N ALA A 42 15.68 -3.30 6.33
CA ALA A 42 16.02 -2.72 7.62
C ALA A 42 15.24 -3.30 8.81
N CYS A 43 14.27 -4.18 8.56
CA CYS A 43 13.40 -4.71 9.60
C CYS A 43 14.17 -5.73 10.48
N PRO A 44 14.13 -5.61 11.81
CA PRO A 44 14.82 -6.53 12.72
C PRO A 44 14.06 -7.87 12.85
N ILE A 45 13.92 -8.58 11.73
CA ILE A 45 13.28 -9.89 11.61
C ILE A 45 14.23 -10.85 10.89
N SER A 46 14.05 -12.15 11.12
CA SER A 46 14.82 -13.17 10.40
C SER A 46 14.43 -13.25 8.92
N ASP A 47 15.32 -13.75 8.07
CA ASP A 47 15.03 -14.01 6.66
C ASP A 47 13.83 -14.96 6.47
N ALA A 48 13.64 -15.91 7.38
CA ALA A 48 12.49 -16.81 7.37
C ALA A 48 11.17 -16.07 7.63
N GLN A 49 11.17 -15.12 8.58
CA GLN A 49 10.02 -14.26 8.85
C GLN A 49 9.76 -13.30 7.69
N ARG A 50 10.83 -12.73 7.09
CA ARG A 50 10.75 -11.89 5.89
C ARG A 50 10.09 -12.63 4.73
N LEU A 51 10.56 -13.84 4.41
CA LEU A 51 10.01 -14.66 3.32
C LEU A 51 8.53 -14.98 3.55
N ARG A 52 8.17 -15.42 4.75
CA ARG A 52 6.77 -15.68 5.13
C ARG A 52 5.93 -14.41 5.04
N PHE A 53 6.47 -13.27 5.43
CA PHE A 53 5.78 -11.99 5.35
C PHE A 53 5.56 -11.54 3.90
N GLU A 54 6.54 -11.75 3.02
CA GLU A 54 6.38 -11.49 1.59
C GLU A 54 5.30 -12.37 0.96
N GLU A 55 5.26 -13.66 1.31
CA GLU A 55 4.19 -14.58 0.88
C GLU A 55 2.83 -14.13 1.43
N ALA A 56 2.75 -13.87 2.74
CA ALA A 56 1.54 -13.46 3.41
C ALA A 56 1.01 -12.14 2.83
N THR A 57 1.90 -11.20 2.51
CA THR A 57 1.56 -9.88 1.92
C THR A 57 1.47 -9.87 0.40
N SER A 58 1.71 -11.00 -0.24
CA SER A 58 1.48 -11.15 -1.67
C SER A 58 0.02 -10.88 -2.00
N ILE A 59 -0.22 -10.30 -3.17
CA ILE A 59 -1.57 -10.07 -3.67
C ILE A 59 -2.10 -11.44 -4.06
N PRO A 60 -3.15 -11.97 -3.43
CA PRO A 60 -3.72 -13.23 -3.88
C PRO A 60 -4.20 -13.02 -5.33
N PRO A 61 -3.74 -13.86 -6.27
CA PRO A 61 -4.16 -13.74 -7.65
C PRO A 61 -5.68 -13.94 -7.73
N GLY A 62 -6.37 -12.91 -8.21
CA GLY A 62 -7.79 -13.00 -8.54
C GLY A 62 -8.74 -12.85 -7.36
N LEU A 63 -8.86 -11.63 -6.81
CA LEU A 63 -10.18 -11.20 -6.36
C LEU A 63 -11.02 -10.93 -7.62
N PRO A 64 -12.25 -11.47 -7.73
CA PRO A 64 -13.04 -11.26 -8.93
C PRO A 64 -13.33 -9.77 -9.12
N GLU A 65 -12.96 -9.20 -10.28
CA GLU A 65 -13.28 -7.80 -10.63
C GLU A 65 -14.79 -7.55 -10.64
N LYS A 66 -15.59 -8.61 -10.78
CA LYS A 66 -17.05 -8.62 -10.69
C LYS A 66 -17.53 -9.90 -10.03
N GLY A 67 -18.35 -9.78 -8.99
CA GLY A 67 -18.97 -10.90 -8.28
C GLY A 67 -18.46 -11.08 -6.84
N LYS A 68 -19.12 -11.97 -6.10
CA LYS A 68 -18.68 -12.34 -4.74
C LYS A 68 -17.44 -13.24 -4.86
N PRO A 69 -16.43 -13.08 -3.99
CA PRO A 69 -15.32 -14.03 -3.93
C PRO A 69 -15.83 -15.44 -3.62
N SER A 70 -15.23 -16.45 -4.25
CA SER A 70 -15.51 -17.86 -3.99
C SER A 70 -15.12 -18.23 -2.56
N ALA A 71 -15.68 -19.32 -2.04
CA ALA A 71 -15.34 -19.82 -0.71
C ALA A 71 -13.82 -20.10 -0.57
N GLU A 72 -13.18 -20.62 -1.62
CA GLU A 72 -11.73 -20.85 -1.67
C GLU A 72 -10.93 -19.55 -1.65
N GLN A 73 -11.38 -18.50 -2.36
CA GLN A 73 -10.74 -17.18 -2.31
C GLN A 73 -10.86 -16.57 -0.90
N VAL A 74 -12.03 -16.71 -0.27
CA VAL A 74 -12.25 -16.24 1.10
C VAL A 74 -11.39 -17.02 2.10
N ALA A 75 -11.30 -18.35 1.96
CA ALA A 75 -10.47 -19.18 2.83
C ALA A 75 -8.99 -18.80 2.70
N LYS A 76 -8.49 -18.62 1.46
CA LYS A 76 -7.11 -18.19 1.20
C LYS A 76 -6.82 -16.79 1.75
N LEU A 77 -7.76 -15.86 1.64
CA LEU A 77 -7.63 -14.53 2.24
C LEU A 77 -7.55 -14.60 3.77
N LYS A 78 -8.35 -15.47 4.40
CA LYS A 78 -8.31 -15.68 5.85
C LYS A 78 -6.99 -16.31 6.28
N GLU A 79 -6.48 -17.28 5.54
CA GLU A 79 -5.17 -17.91 5.80
C GLU A 79 -4.03 -16.89 5.71
N LEU A 80 -3.97 -16.12 4.62
CA LEU A 80 -2.98 -15.04 4.47
C LEU A 80 -3.13 -13.98 5.58
N SER A 81 -4.35 -13.68 6.01
CA SER A 81 -4.60 -12.74 7.12
C SER A 81 -4.11 -13.30 8.45
N ALA A 82 -4.35 -14.58 8.73
CA ALA A 82 -3.88 -15.25 9.94
C ALA A 82 -2.36 -15.33 9.96
N MET A 83 -1.73 -15.70 8.84
CA MET A 83 -0.28 -15.72 8.70
C MET A 83 0.34 -14.34 8.93
N ARG A 84 -0.26 -13.26 8.40
CA ARG A 84 0.18 -11.88 8.71
C ARG A 84 0.09 -11.55 10.19
N GLN A 85 -1.02 -11.91 10.84
CA GLN A 85 -1.19 -11.62 12.27
C GLN A 85 -0.19 -12.39 13.12
N GLN A 86 0.07 -13.66 12.79
CA GLN A 86 1.09 -14.46 13.45
C GLN A 86 2.47 -13.84 13.29
N LEU A 87 2.85 -13.42 12.07
CA LEU A 87 4.16 -12.79 11.82
C LEU A 87 4.32 -11.46 12.56
N LEU A 88 3.25 -10.65 12.64
CA LEU A 88 3.27 -9.41 13.42
C LEU A 88 3.42 -9.66 14.92
N GLN A 89 2.84 -10.76 15.42
CA GLN A 89 2.98 -11.17 16.80
C GLN A 89 4.39 -11.71 17.08
N GLU A 90 4.89 -12.63 16.24
CA GLU A 90 6.26 -13.16 16.32
C GLU A 90 7.30 -12.05 16.22
N ALA A 91 7.07 -11.03 15.38
CA ALA A 91 7.94 -9.86 15.29
C ALA A 91 7.86 -8.98 16.54
N ALA A 92 6.71 -8.93 17.22
CA ALA A 92 6.53 -8.16 18.47
C ALA A 92 7.11 -8.86 19.70
N GLU A 93 7.18 -10.19 19.68
CA GLU A 93 7.69 -11.05 20.75
C GLU A 93 9.22 -11.20 20.76
N GLY A 94 9.93 -10.61 19.79
CA GLY A 94 11.39 -10.48 19.84
C GLY A 94 11.86 -9.63 21.02
N ASP A 95 13.17 -9.58 21.27
CA ASP A 95 13.85 -8.77 22.32
C ASP A 95 13.56 -7.25 22.18
N ASP A 96 14.40 -6.35 22.71
CA ASP A 96 14.19 -4.88 22.68
C ASP A 96 13.83 -4.27 21.30
N ALA A 97 14.13 -4.97 20.19
CA ALA A 97 13.78 -4.59 18.82
C ALA A 97 12.38 -5.06 18.35
N GLY A 98 11.68 -5.90 19.10
CA GLY A 98 10.40 -6.51 18.72
C GLY A 98 9.29 -5.48 18.40
N PRO A 99 9.05 -4.46 19.24
CA PRO A 99 8.11 -3.39 18.93
C PRO A 99 8.45 -2.64 17.63
N VAL A 100 9.75 -2.48 17.32
CA VAL A 100 10.23 -1.82 16.11
C VAL A 100 9.97 -2.71 14.88
N GLY A 101 10.28 -4.01 14.98
CA GLY A 101 10.00 -4.99 13.92
C GLY A 101 8.53 -5.01 13.55
N ARG A 102 7.64 -5.08 14.55
CA ARG A 102 6.20 -5.00 14.33
C ARG A 102 5.78 -3.71 13.62
N LEU A 103 6.23 -2.54 14.09
CA LEU A 103 5.87 -1.25 13.49
C LEU A 103 6.33 -1.14 12.02
N MET A 104 7.53 -1.62 11.72
CA MET A 104 8.06 -1.64 10.36
C MET A 104 7.24 -2.55 9.44
N LEU A 105 6.88 -3.76 9.91
CA LEU A 105 6.00 -4.66 9.17
C LEU A 105 4.60 -4.09 8.93
N GLU A 106 4.00 -3.41 9.93
CA GLU A 106 2.71 -2.74 9.77
C GLU A 106 2.77 -1.62 8.71
N GLU A 107 3.86 -0.85 8.68
CA GLU A 107 4.07 0.19 7.68
C GLU A 107 4.28 -0.40 6.27
N VAL A 108 5.00 -1.52 6.14
CA VAL A 108 5.13 -2.22 4.85
C VAL A 108 3.76 -2.69 4.34
N ILE A 109 2.90 -3.24 5.20
CA ILE A 109 1.52 -3.62 4.80
C ILE A 109 0.77 -2.41 4.25
N LYS A 110 0.89 -1.26 4.93
CA LYS A 110 0.20 -0.02 4.57
C LYS A 110 0.68 0.52 3.23
N LEU A 111 2.00 0.55 3.01
CA LEU A 111 2.62 0.99 1.76
C LEU A 111 2.29 0.05 0.60
N LYS A 112 2.36 -1.27 0.79
CA LYS A 112 1.92 -2.25 -0.24
C LYS A 112 0.46 -2.05 -0.62
N LYS A 113 -0.45 -1.87 0.36
CA LYS A 113 -1.87 -1.57 0.08
C LYS A 113 -2.04 -0.28 -0.72
N LYS A 114 -1.25 0.76 -0.42
CA LYS A 114 -1.27 2.03 -1.16
C LYS A 114 -0.77 1.84 -2.59
N ALA A 115 0.34 1.11 -2.78
CA ALA A 115 0.91 0.79 -4.09
C ALA A 115 -0.08 0.04 -4.98
N ILE A 116 -0.78 -0.96 -4.43
CA ILE A 116 -1.80 -1.74 -5.15
C ILE A 116 -2.96 -0.84 -5.60
N LYS A 117 -3.47 0.01 -4.69
CA LYS A 117 -4.56 0.94 -5.04
C LYS A 117 -4.14 1.92 -6.13
N LEU A 118 -2.90 2.41 -6.06
CA LEU A 118 -2.34 3.31 -7.06
C LEU A 118 -2.19 2.60 -8.41
N GLN A 119 -1.64 1.39 -8.42
CA GLN A 119 -1.51 0.55 -9.61
C GLN A 119 -2.87 0.22 -10.26
N GLN A 120 -3.90 -0.07 -9.46
CA GLN A 120 -5.27 -0.28 -9.97
C GLN A 120 -5.84 0.99 -10.60
N LYS A 121 -5.58 2.16 -10.01
CA LYS A 121 -6.01 3.45 -10.56
C LYS A 121 -5.30 3.74 -11.89
N GLU A 122 -3.98 3.60 -11.92
CA GLU A 122 -3.14 3.75 -13.12
C GLU A 122 -3.60 2.83 -14.25
N GLN A 123 -3.84 1.53 -13.98
CA GLN A 123 -4.33 0.59 -14.99
C GLN A 123 -5.73 0.97 -15.50
N LYS A 124 -6.64 1.40 -14.63
CA LYS A 124 -8.00 1.79 -15.03
C LYS A 124 -7.99 3.05 -15.91
N GLU A 125 -7.12 4.02 -15.60
CA GLU A 125 -6.94 5.22 -16.41
C GLU A 125 -6.32 4.89 -17.76
N GLN A 126 -5.28 4.05 -17.80
CA GLN A 126 -4.71 3.56 -19.06
C GLN A 126 -5.74 2.80 -19.91
N PHE A 127 -6.56 1.95 -19.30
CA PHE A 127 -7.63 1.23 -20.02
C PHE A 127 -8.68 2.19 -20.59
N LYS A 128 -9.06 3.24 -19.84
CA LYS A 128 -10.00 4.27 -20.32
C LYS A 128 -9.42 5.05 -21.50
N GLN A 129 -8.16 5.47 -21.41
CA GLN A 129 -7.46 6.17 -22.49
C GLN A 129 -7.31 5.28 -23.73
N ALA A 130 -6.89 4.03 -23.56
CA ALA A 130 -6.78 3.06 -24.66
C ALA A 130 -8.13 2.80 -25.35
N LYS A 131 -9.22 2.73 -24.57
CA LYS A 131 -10.57 2.58 -25.14
C LYS A 131 -11.01 3.81 -25.93
N GLN A 132 -10.75 5.02 -25.43
CA GLN A 132 -11.04 6.27 -26.14
C GLN A 132 -10.20 6.40 -27.43
N ALA A 133 -8.90 6.10 -27.36
CA ALA A 133 -8.02 6.10 -28.52
C ALA A 133 -8.49 5.09 -29.59
N LYS A 134 -8.90 3.88 -29.19
CA LYS A 134 -9.50 2.90 -30.12
C LYS A 134 -10.80 3.40 -30.76
N GLN A 135 -11.68 4.04 -30.00
CA GLN A 135 -12.91 4.61 -30.56
C GLN A 135 -12.64 5.76 -31.54
N ALA A 136 -11.70 6.64 -31.23
CA ALA A 136 -11.27 7.72 -32.11
C ALA A 136 -10.61 7.19 -33.41
N ALA A 137 -9.78 6.14 -33.30
CA ALA A 137 -9.15 5.48 -34.46
C ALA A 137 -10.18 4.80 -35.38
N VAL A 138 -11.22 4.16 -34.82
CA VAL A 138 -12.29 3.56 -35.62
C VAL A 138 -13.14 4.62 -36.32
N ALA A 139 -13.44 5.75 -35.66
CA ALA A 139 -14.20 6.85 -36.25
C ALA A 139 -13.44 7.52 -37.42
N THR A 140 -12.14 7.75 -37.26
CA THR A 140 -11.27 8.32 -38.31
C THR A 140 -11.07 7.38 -39.49
N ALA A 141 -10.95 6.06 -39.25
CA ALA A 141 -10.90 5.06 -40.32
C ALA A 141 -12.22 4.96 -41.11
N LYS A 142 -13.38 5.13 -40.46
CA LYS A 142 -14.69 5.11 -41.14
C LYS A 142 -14.94 6.36 -41.98
N SER A 143 -14.44 7.52 -41.55
CA SER A 143 -14.51 8.77 -42.31
C SER A 143 -13.64 8.76 -43.56
N SER A 144 -12.46 8.12 -43.49
CA SER A 144 -11.53 8.06 -44.63
C SER A 144 -12.02 7.13 -45.75
N LYS A 145 -12.85 6.13 -45.43
CA LYS A 145 -13.42 5.19 -46.41
C LYS A 145 -14.66 5.72 -47.15
N ALA A 146 -15.22 6.85 -46.70
CA ALA A 146 -16.38 7.50 -47.31
C ALA A 146 -16.01 8.63 -48.28
N SER A 147 -14.73 8.99 -48.39
CA SER A 147 -14.24 10.07 -49.26
C SER A 147 -13.61 9.58 -50.57
N ASP A 148 -13.64 8.26 -50.84
CA ASP A 148 -13.04 7.59 -52.00
C ASP A 148 -14.10 6.96 -52.94
N ASN A 149 -15.34 7.50 -52.94
CA ASN A 149 -16.39 7.06 -53.86
C ASN A 149 -17.13 8.24 -54.48
#